data_AF-A0A5K0VAX1-F1
#
_entry.id   AF-A0A5K0VAX1-F1
#
_cell.length_a   1.000
_cell.length_b   1.000
_cell.length_c   1.000
_cell.angle_alpha   90.00
_cell.angle_beta   90.00
_cell.angle_gamma   90.00
#
_symmetry.space_group_name_H-M   'P 1'
#
loop_
_entity.id
_entity.type
_entity.pdbx_description
1 polymer ?
#
loop_
_entity_poly.entity_id
_entity_poly.type
_entity_poly.pdbx_seq_one_letter_code
_entity_poly.pdbx_strand_id
1 'polypeptide(L)' 'EGRKKQNLKCVRYSVNGECRVLIVANRDIAKGERLYYDYNGYEHEYPTEHFV' A
#
# COMPACT_ATOMS: atom_id res chain seq x y z
N GLU A 1 10.93 -7.49 9.13
CA GLU A 1 10.44 -6.21 9.68
C GLU A 1 9.57 -5.38 8.72
N GLY A 2 9.69 -5.55 7.39
CA GLY A 2 8.98 -4.73 6.39
C GLY A 2 7.47 -4.57 6.60
N ARG A 3 6.75 -5.64 6.98
CA ARG A 3 5.29 -5.56 7.23
C ARG A 3 4.91 -4.59 8.36
N LYS A 4 5.77 -4.38 9.36
CA LYS A 4 5.54 -3.40 10.45
C LYS A 4 5.66 -1.95 9.96
N LYS A 5 6.32 -1.71 8.83
CA LYS A 5 6.48 -0.37 8.23
C LYS A 5 5.24 0.10 7.48
N GLN A 6 4.33 -0.80 7.09
CA GLN A 6 3.13 -0.46 6.33
C GLN A 6 2.20 0.44 7.14
N ASN A 7 1.94 1.64 6.60
CA ASN A 7 1.01 2.62 7.16
C ASN A 7 -0.07 3.06 6.15
N LEU A 8 -0.01 2.49 4.95
CA LEU A 8 -0.98 2.67 3.88
C LEU A 8 -1.43 1.31 3.33
N LYS A 9 -2.56 1.31 2.62
CA LYS A 9 -3.05 0.18 1.83
C LYS A 9 -3.43 0.64 0.42
N CYS A 10 -3.03 -0.12 -0.59
CA CYS A 10 -3.52 0.03 -1.96
C CYS A 10 -4.79 -0.82 -2.14
N VAL A 11 -5.87 -0.23 -2.65
CA VAL A 11 -7.18 -0.86 -2.80
C VAL A 11 -7.79 -0.54 -4.16
N ARG A 12 -8.59 -1.47 -4.68
CA ARG A 12 -9.32 -1.32 -5.95
C ARG A 12 -10.81 -1.19 -5.66
N TYR A 13 -11.45 -0.19 -6.24
CA TYR A 13 -12.89 0.02 -6.17
C TYR A 13 -13.47 0.22 -7.57
N SER A 14 -14.72 -0.22 -7.75
CA SER A 14 -15.54 0.19 -8.88
C SER A 14 -16.21 1.51 -8.52
N VAL A 15 -15.91 2.56 -9.29
CA VAL A 15 -16.53 3.88 -9.15
C VAL A 15 -17.24 4.17 -10.46
N ASN A 16 -18.56 4.16 -10.45
CA ASN A 16 -19.41 4.31 -11.64
C ASN A 16 -19.11 3.25 -12.73
N GLY A 17 -18.81 2.02 -12.33
CA GLY A 17 -18.50 0.91 -13.25
C GLY A 17 -17.05 0.87 -13.73
N GLU A 18 -16.23 1.86 -13.40
CA GLU A 18 -14.81 1.91 -13.78
C GLU A 18 -13.89 1.50 -12.63
N CYS A 19 -12.83 0.77 -12.96
CA CYS A 19 -11.79 0.40 -12.00
C CYS A 19 -10.97 1.63 -11.59
N ARG A 20 -10.88 1.88 -10.29
CA ARG A 20 -10.02 2.90 -9.69
C ARG A 20 -9.12 2.26 -8.64
N VAL A 21 -7.86 2.71 -8.60
CA VAL A 21 -6.89 2.33 -7.57
C VAL A 21 -6.74 3.52 -6.61
N LEU A 22 -6.87 3.25 -5.31
CA LEU A 22 -6.74 4.25 -4.26
C LEU A 22 -5.69 3.82 -3.25
N ILE A 23 -5.02 4.79 -2.65
CA ILE A 23 -4.09 4.60 -1.55
C ILE A 23 -4.71 5.24 -0.31
N VAL A 24 -4.92 4.44 0.74
CA VAL A 24 -5.64 4.84 1.95
C VAL A 24 -4.77 4.60 3.17
N ALA A 25 -4.71 5.57 4.09
CA ALA A 25 -4.03 5.38 5.38
C ALA A 25 -4.77 4.35 6.24
N ASN A 26 -4.02 3.42 6.85
CA ASN A 26 -4.60 2.37 7.71
C ASN A 26 -4.44 2.66 9.22
N ARG A 27 -3.80 3.79 9.55
CA ARG A 27 -3.64 4.38 10.88
C ARG A 27 -3.24 5.84 10.75
N ASP A 28 -3.18 6.57 11.85
CA ASP A 28 -2.62 7.92 11.89
C ASP A 28 -1.12 7.90 11.52
N ILE A 29 -0.69 8.93 10.78
CA ILE A 29 0.67 9.05 10.23
C ILE A 29 1.25 10.38 10.69
N ALA A 30 2.38 10.33 11.39
CA ALA A 30 3.02 11.53 11.92
C ALA A 30 3.72 12.34 10.80
N LYS A 31 3.88 13.65 11.03
CA LYS A 31 4.68 14.50 10.13
C LYS A 31 6.11 13.95 10.03
N GLY A 32 6.57 13.73 8.79
CA GLY A 32 7.91 13.20 8.51
C GLY A 32 8.00 11.68 8.53
N GLU A 33 6.92 10.96 8.88
CA GLU A 33 6.88 9.51 8.77
C GLU A 33 6.85 9.08 7.29
N ARG A 34 7.69 8.11 6.92
CA ARG A 34 7.74 7.60 5.54
C ARG A 34 6.58 6.65 5.28
N LEU A 35 6.01 6.77 4.09
CA LEU A 35 4.87 5.99 3.65
C LEU A 35 5.30 4.66 3.03
N TYR A 36 4.64 3.58 3.44
CA TYR A 36 4.85 2.24 2.92
C TYR A 36 3.50 1.52 2.76
N TYR A 37 3.31 0.88 1.61
CA TYR A 37 2.20 -0.03 1.35
C TYR A 37 2.72 -1.34 0.74
N ASP A 38 1.87 -2.35 0.70
CA ASP A 38 2.20 -3.64 0.09
C ASP A 38 2.11 -3.60 -1.44
N TYR A 39 3.23 -3.80 -2.12
CA TYR A 39 3.30 -3.85 -3.59
C TYR A 39 2.68 -5.15 -4.12
N ASN A 40 2.74 -6.22 -3.34
CA ASN A 40 2.21 -7.53 -3.69
C ASN A 40 0.88 -7.81 -2.97
N GLY A 41 0.06 -6.77 -2.75
CA GLY A 41 -1.21 -6.87 -2.02
C GLY A 41 -2.30 -7.69 -2.71
N TYR A 42 -2.06 -8.19 -3.93
CA TYR A 42 -2.97 -9.09 -4.65
C TYR A 42 -2.18 -10.19 -5.36
N GLU A 43 -1.32 -9.81 -6.31
CA GLU A 43 -0.39 -10.71 -7.00
C GLU A 43 1.03 -10.55 -6.43
N HIS A 44 1.93 -11.50 -6.70
CA HIS A 44 3.30 -11.52 -6.15
C HIS A 44 4.37 -11.23 -7.21
N GLU A 45 4.04 -10.41 -8.20
CA GLU A 45 4.87 -10.17 -9.38
C GLU A 45 5.96 -9.10 -9.17
N TYR A 46 5.98 -8.41 -8.03
CA TYR A 46 6.98 -7.39 -7.74
C TYR A 46 8.05 -7.92 -6.78
N PRO A 47 9.33 -8.06 -7.21
CA PRO A 47 10.40 -8.51 -6.31
C PRO A 47 10.66 -7.48 -5.21
N THR A 48 10.50 -7.87 -3.95
CA THR A 48 10.71 -6.99 -2.77
C THR A 48 11.86 -7.44 -1.87
N GLU A 49 12.63 -8.44 -2.29
CA GLU A 49 13.70 -9.08 -1.49
C GLU A 49 14.87 -8.15 -1.14
N HIS A 50 15.09 -7.10 -1.93
CA HIS A 50 16.13 -6.10 -1.70
C HIS A 50 15.59 -4.79 -1.10
N PHE A 51 14.33 -4.78 -0.65
CA PHE A 51 13.76 -3.59 -0.02
C PHE A 51 14.30 -3.40 1.40
N VAL A 52 14.50 -2.14 1.78
CA VAL A 52 15.12 -1.72 3.05
C VAL A 52 14.10 -1.61 4.19
#